data_AF-A0A832FV19-F1
#
_entry.id   AF-A0A832FV19-F1
#
_cell.length_a   1.000
_cell.length_b   1.000
_cell.length_c   1.000
_cell.angle_alpha   90.00
_cell.angle_beta   90.00
_cell.angle_gamma   90.00
#
_symmetry.space_group_name_H-M   'P 1'
#
loop_
_entity.id
_entity.type
_entity.pdbx_description
1 polymer ?
#
loop_
_entity_poly.entity_id
_entity_poly.type
_entity_poly.pdbx_seq_one_letter_code
_entity_poly.pdbx_strand_id
1 'polypeptide(L)'
;MERIEGEKFNLSLNPETKMQGPSLKYLDTAFSILRQREKTELGEEESWLDLAERVRPFETGLEFSSNIREVVYNFIAKKIPKLKESVPSLTQLPEKELLEALTKNWFSGIGEEIVGKRKEVLLATMAHVVKRIENRVTLQVLSQLSEEELKKLNLNGSTRDLLQDVLKTSIKADPIFIRFMAYSQLSGKPPEEAGRVVLCLPGDNKLHTLPELFPHESQFLAKRFEQILEHGGMWLEMPGGEVFKDYLKTLVDFYKELNPEKAGELQTAIEDQYEKLLASDFPIIITPATGGYYKEPYYDPELKISLRTPDIKYQESDWQKMRDAMSDSLYFLGVEQFSDRVRKRKARSALVVGGFGVNIIFNAVAQGKPNILIFLNEQIQGYDREFPEVVLKWIVNANEIFGEILTDEKREFLESISRNNTVLHEFTHAVFPGDSPERKRFGRRPYTIIDEVKAEIVYRSLVPKIIEKGGLKGTKEEWAIGMLASSFQIARDQPPGDPYYYAAIYTLNDLFESGAVVMNGNQVCIKDFDLYYEVLKKAAEELLGLYRNEKMTEKKANTWIKIRCRPTEKVRKVLKIII
;
A
#
# COMPACT_ATOMS: atom_id res chain seq x y z
N MET A 1 3.63 -26.12 -74.59
CA MET A 1 3.79 -27.55 -74.28
C MET A 1 5.04 -27.65 -73.42
N GLU A 2 4.98 -28.48 -72.39
CA GLU A 2 6.03 -28.78 -71.37
C GLU A 2 6.12 -27.89 -70.12
N ARG A 3 5.71 -28.53 -69.02
CA ARG A 3 5.97 -28.24 -67.61
C ARG A 3 7.43 -28.57 -67.30
N ILE A 4 8.08 -27.79 -66.44
CA ILE A 4 9.13 -28.29 -65.54
C ILE A 4 8.85 -27.76 -64.13
N GLU A 5 9.17 -28.63 -63.19
CA GLU A 5 8.69 -28.78 -61.82
C GLU A 5 9.36 -27.85 -60.82
N GLY A 6 8.80 -27.86 -59.61
CA GLY A 6 9.20 -27.03 -58.48
C GLY A 6 10.58 -27.32 -57.92
N GLU A 7 11.20 -26.26 -57.41
CA GLU A 7 12.11 -26.35 -56.28
C GLU A 7 11.35 -25.92 -55.02
N LYS A 8 10.93 -26.92 -54.25
CA LYS A 8 10.56 -26.76 -52.84
C LYS A 8 11.86 -26.55 -52.07
N PHE A 9 12.09 -25.34 -51.56
CA PHE A 9 13.02 -25.15 -50.45
C PHE A 9 12.45 -25.86 -49.21
N ASN A 10 12.95 -27.08 -49.00
CA ASN A 10 12.73 -27.89 -47.81
C ASN A 10 13.58 -27.30 -46.68
N LEU A 11 13.07 -26.31 -45.95
CA LEU A 11 13.52 -26.07 -44.58
C LEU A 11 12.68 -26.98 -43.69
N SER A 12 13.15 -28.22 -43.56
CA SER A 12 12.74 -29.13 -42.50
C SER A 12 13.02 -28.44 -41.17
N LEU A 13 11.99 -27.79 -40.62
CA LEU A 13 11.93 -27.41 -39.22
C LEU A 13 12.11 -28.71 -38.43
N ASN A 14 13.29 -28.87 -37.84
CA ASN A 14 13.60 -29.92 -36.89
C ASN A 14 12.56 -29.79 -35.75
N PRO A 15 11.61 -30.73 -35.60
CA PRO A 15 10.76 -30.75 -34.42
C PRO A 15 11.64 -31.27 -33.27
N GLU A 16 11.46 -30.70 -32.09
CA GLU A 16 12.17 -31.09 -30.86
C GLU A 16 13.55 -30.44 -30.63
N THR A 17 13.53 -29.12 -30.56
CA THR A 17 14.10 -28.47 -29.38
C THR A 17 13.11 -27.40 -28.95
N LYS A 18 12.07 -27.81 -28.21
CA LYS A 18 11.43 -26.87 -27.29
C LYS A 18 12.56 -26.40 -26.39
N MET A 19 13.06 -25.18 -26.58
CA MET A 19 13.77 -24.48 -25.52
C MET A 19 12.80 -24.48 -24.33
N GLN A 20 12.90 -25.48 -23.45
CA GLN A 20 12.31 -25.41 -22.14
C GLN A 20 13.07 -24.27 -21.46
N GLY A 21 12.47 -23.08 -21.51
CA GLY A 21 12.91 -21.97 -20.69
C GLY A 21 13.04 -22.43 -19.24
N PRO A 22 13.86 -21.75 -18.43
CA PRO A 22 14.06 -22.12 -17.03
C PRO A 22 12.71 -22.30 -16.32
N SER A 23 12.42 -23.51 -15.84
CA SER A 23 11.20 -23.79 -15.08
C SER A 23 11.37 -23.36 -13.63
N LEU A 24 10.31 -22.78 -13.04
CA LEU A 24 10.27 -22.53 -11.61
C LEU A 24 10.13 -23.89 -10.91
N LYS A 25 11.26 -24.42 -10.42
CA LYS A 25 11.31 -25.68 -9.67
C LYS A 25 10.28 -25.65 -8.54
N TYR A 26 9.53 -26.74 -8.38
CA TYR A 26 8.48 -26.93 -7.36
C TYR A 26 7.16 -26.18 -7.55
N LEU A 27 6.97 -25.45 -8.67
CA LEU A 27 5.74 -24.70 -8.90
C LEU A 27 4.49 -25.60 -8.91
N ASP A 28 4.54 -26.70 -9.66
CA ASP A 28 3.42 -27.66 -9.75
C ASP A 28 3.14 -28.33 -8.40
N THR A 29 4.19 -28.64 -7.63
CA THR A 29 4.07 -29.19 -6.28
C THR A 29 3.36 -28.21 -5.34
N ALA A 30 3.80 -26.94 -5.31
CA ALA A 30 3.20 -25.91 -4.49
C ALA A 30 1.73 -25.67 -4.88
N PHE A 31 1.42 -25.63 -6.17
CA PHE A 31 0.06 -25.48 -6.67
C PHE A 31 -0.84 -26.65 -6.30
N SER A 32 -0.34 -27.88 -6.42
CA SER A 32 -1.09 -29.07 -6.02
C SER A 32 -1.45 -29.03 -4.55
N ILE A 33 -0.52 -28.62 -3.68
CA ILE A 33 -0.75 -28.55 -2.22
C ILE A 33 -1.77 -27.46 -1.89
N LEU A 34 -1.58 -26.25 -2.42
CA LEU A 34 -2.46 -25.09 -2.14
C LEU A 34 -3.91 -25.32 -2.55
N ARG A 35 -4.15 -26.13 -3.60
CA ARG A 35 -5.50 -26.43 -4.11
C ARG A 35 -6.09 -27.74 -3.62
N GLN A 36 -5.32 -28.56 -2.90
CA GLN A 36 -5.80 -29.85 -2.40
C GLN A 36 -6.94 -29.63 -1.39
N ARG A 37 -7.84 -30.61 -1.25
CA ARG A 37 -8.79 -30.62 -0.12
C ARG A 37 -8.06 -30.76 1.21
N GLU A 38 -8.64 -30.19 2.27
CA GLU A 38 -8.14 -30.29 3.64
C GLU A 38 -9.10 -31.08 4.52
N LYS A 39 -8.60 -31.80 5.52
CA LYS A 39 -9.48 -32.43 6.50
C LYS A 39 -9.86 -31.42 7.58
N THR A 40 -11.14 -31.37 7.94
CA THR A 40 -11.63 -30.61 9.10
C THR A 40 -11.32 -31.36 10.40
N GLU A 41 -11.51 -30.71 11.54
CA GLU A 41 -11.39 -31.33 12.87
C GLU A 41 -12.35 -32.52 13.06
N LEU A 42 -13.45 -32.53 12.29
CA LEU A 42 -14.46 -33.59 12.27
C LEU A 42 -14.16 -34.68 11.22
N GLY A 43 -13.05 -34.57 10.48
CA GLY A 43 -12.62 -35.55 9.48
C GLY A 43 -13.21 -35.38 8.08
N GLU A 44 -14.00 -34.33 7.84
CA GLU A 44 -14.61 -34.03 6.54
C GLU A 44 -13.60 -33.38 5.58
N GLU A 45 -13.74 -33.59 4.27
CA GLU A 45 -12.87 -32.96 3.28
C GLU A 45 -13.42 -31.59 2.85
N GLU A 46 -12.71 -30.52 3.21
CA GLU A 46 -12.95 -29.14 2.85
C GLU A 46 -12.24 -28.78 1.54
N SER A 47 -13.01 -28.30 0.56
CA SER A 47 -12.51 -27.80 -0.72
C SER A 47 -12.45 -26.28 -0.72
N TRP A 48 -11.41 -25.70 -1.34
CA TRP A 48 -11.33 -24.26 -1.55
C TRP A 48 -12.49 -23.71 -2.40
N LEU A 49 -13.21 -24.58 -3.12
CA LEU A 49 -14.38 -24.21 -3.94
C LEU A 49 -15.63 -23.88 -3.11
N ASP A 50 -15.67 -24.34 -1.86
CA ASP A 50 -16.85 -24.31 -0.99
C ASP A 50 -16.64 -23.38 0.23
N LEU A 51 -15.47 -22.74 0.33
CA LEU A 51 -15.11 -21.85 1.45
C LEU A 51 -16.10 -20.68 1.66
N ALA A 52 -16.80 -20.25 0.62
CA ALA A 52 -17.80 -19.19 0.72
C ALA A 52 -18.92 -19.51 1.73
N GLU A 53 -19.26 -20.80 1.91
CA GLU A 53 -20.30 -21.24 2.86
C GLU A 53 -19.91 -21.01 4.33
N ARG A 54 -18.62 -20.79 4.61
CA ARG A 54 -18.09 -20.55 5.95
C ARG A 54 -17.94 -19.07 6.28
N VAL A 55 -18.18 -18.17 5.32
CA VAL A 55 -18.10 -16.73 5.53
C VAL A 55 -19.28 -16.32 6.41
N ARG A 56 -18.99 -15.77 7.59
CA ARG A 56 -20.01 -15.32 8.54
C ARG A 56 -20.81 -14.13 7.97
N PRO A 57 -22.07 -13.95 8.43
CA PRO A 57 -22.80 -12.72 8.19
C PRO A 57 -22.02 -11.46 8.60
N PHE A 58 -22.35 -10.32 8.00
CA PHE A 58 -21.69 -9.05 8.24
C PHE A 58 -22.70 -7.89 8.30
N GLU A 59 -22.34 -6.87 9.08
CA GLU A 59 -23.07 -5.61 9.22
C GLU A 59 -22.34 -4.44 8.56
N THR A 60 -21.03 -4.54 8.35
CA THR A 60 -20.20 -3.49 7.75
C THR A 60 -19.36 -4.00 6.60
N GLY A 61 -18.86 -3.08 5.75
CA GLY A 61 -17.89 -3.45 4.72
C GLY A 61 -16.60 -4.01 5.29
N LEU A 62 -16.15 -3.49 6.45
CA LEU A 62 -14.95 -3.97 7.11
C LEU A 62 -15.09 -5.44 7.54
N GLU A 63 -16.23 -5.79 8.14
CA GLU A 63 -16.58 -7.18 8.49
C GLU A 63 -16.66 -8.08 7.26
N PHE A 64 -17.29 -7.63 6.18
CA PHE A 64 -17.32 -8.36 4.91
C PHE A 64 -15.92 -8.76 4.43
N SER A 65 -15.01 -7.79 4.34
CA SER A 65 -13.64 -8.05 3.88
C SER A 65 -12.85 -8.94 4.87
N SER A 66 -13.06 -8.76 6.17
CA SER A 66 -12.34 -9.48 7.22
C SER A 66 -12.80 -10.93 7.32
N ASN A 67 -14.11 -11.19 7.26
CA ASN A 67 -14.69 -12.53 7.31
C ASN A 67 -14.22 -13.39 6.12
N ILE A 68 -14.14 -12.81 4.92
CA ILE A 68 -13.61 -13.51 3.74
C ILE A 68 -12.14 -13.88 3.94
N ARG A 69 -11.31 -12.90 4.35
CA ARG A 69 -9.87 -13.14 4.56
C ARG A 69 -9.59 -14.13 5.67
N GLU A 70 -10.36 -14.12 6.74
CA GLU A 70 -10.20 -15.07 7.85
C GLU A 70 -10.41 -16.52 7.39
N VAL A 71 -11.45 -16.78 6.59
CA VAL A 71 -11.71 -18.12 6.05
C VAL A 71 -10.56 -18.58 5.14
N VAL A 72 -10.07 -17.70 4.26
CA VAL A 72 -8.94 -18.02 3.38
C VAL A 72 -7.65 -18.23 4.19
N TYR A 73 -7.39 -17.37 5.17
CA TYR A 73 -6.22 -17.47 6.06
C TYR A 73 -6.20 -18.82 6.77
N ASN A 74 -7.31 -19.21 7.39
CA ASN A 74 -7.43 -20.48 8.11
C ASN A 74 -7.26 -21.68 7.17
N PHE A 75 -7.76 -21.59 5.93
CA PHE A 75 -7.55 -22.64 4.93
C PHE A 75 -6.08 -22.78 4.52
N ILE A 76 -5.38 -21.65 4.29
CA ILE A 76 -3.96 -21.65 3.89
C ILE A 76 -3.03 -22.03 5.05
N ALA A 77 -3.36 -21.65 6.29
CA ALA A 77 -2.57 -22.01 7.47
C ALA A 77 -2.33 -23.52 7.58
N LYS A 78 -3.35 -24.34 7.29
CA LYS A 78 -3.27 -25.80 7.26
C LYS A 78 -2.29 -26.34 6.20
N LYS A 79 -2.00 -25.58 5.15
CA LYS A 79 -1.11 -25.96 4.04
C LYS A 79 0.37 -25.71 4.32
N ILE A 80 0.68 -24.78 5.22
CA ILE A 80 2.05 -24.28 5.43
C ILE A 80 3.04 -25.39 5.79
N PRO A 81 2.76 -26.32 6.72
CA PRO A 81 3.70 -27.39 7.06
C PRO A 81 4.05 -28.26 5.85
N LYS A 82 3.03 -28.73 5.11
CA LYS A 82 3.20 -29.57 3.92
C LYS A 82 3.94 -28.85 2.79
N LEU A 83 3.71 -27.54 2.62
CA LEU A 83 4.47 -26.72 1.67
C LEU A 83 5.95 -26.69 2.02
N LYS A 84 6.30 -26.49 3.28
CA LYS A 84 7.71 -26.44 3.73
C LYS A 84 8.42 -27.79 3.62
N GLU A 85 7.71 -28.89 3.85
CA GLU A 85 8.22 -30.25 3.67
C GLU A 85 8.48 -30.57 2.19
N SER A 86 7.57 -30.15 1.30
CA SER A 86 7.59 -30.53 -0.12
C SER A 86 8.38 -29.59 -1.01
N VAL A 87 8.66 -28.37 -0.53
CA VAL A 87 9.37 -27.32 -1.28
C VAL A 87 10.63 -26.90 -0.50
N PRO A 88 11.80 -27.50 -0.79
CA PRO A 88 13.04 -27.28 -0.03
C PRO A 88 13.47 -25.82 0.09
N SER A 89 13.12 -24.96 -0.86
CA SER A 89 13.43 -23.52 -0.77
C SER A 89 12.66 -22.81 0.34
N LEU A 90 11.56 -23.37 0.83
CA LEU A 90 10.72 -22.78 1.88
C LEU A 90 11.05 -23.29 3.28
N THR A 91 11.83 -24.38 3.42
CA THR A 91 12.06 -25.07 4.70
C THR A 91 12.63 -24.15 5.78
N GLN A 92 13.51 -23.21 5.41
CA GLN A 92 14.15 -22.27 6.34
C GLN A 92 13.29 -21.05 6.67
N LEU A 93 12.17 -20.84 5.97
CA LEU A 93 11.31 -19.69 6.21
C LEU A 93 10.46 -19.93 7.46
N PRO A 94 10.35 -18.95 8.37
CA PRO A 94 9.39 -18.99 9.48
C PRO A 94 7.95 -19.19 9.00
N GLU A 95 7.17 -19.99 9.73
CA GLU A 95 5.81 -20.37 9.28
C GLU A 95 4.83 -19.21 9.30
N LYS A 96 4.89 -18.37 10.35
CA LYS A 96 4.02 -17.19 10.49
C LYS A 96 4.28 -16.22 9.32
N GLU A 97 5.53 -15.90 9.06
CA GLU A 97 5.96 -14.95 8.03
C GLU A 97 5.64 -15.48 6.63
N LEU A 98 5.80 -16.79 6.39
CA LEU A 98 5.37 -17.42 5.14
C LEU A 98 3.85 -17.35 4.96
N LEU A 99 3.08 -17.61 6.02
CA LEU A 99 1.62 -17.51 5.98
C LEU A 99 1.18 -16.06 5.71
N GLU A 100 1.76 -15.09 6.39
CA GLU A 100 1.46 -13.66 6.21
C GLU A 100 1.88 -13.15 4.82
N ALA A 101 3.03 -13.60 4.30
CA ALA A 101 3.42 -13.32 2.92
C ALA A 101 2.38 -13.85 1.92
N LEU A 102 1.89 -15.07 2.09
CA LEU A 102 0.94 -15.68 1.15
C LEU A 102 -0.50 -15.16 1.26
N THR A 103 -0.95 -14.80 2.47
CA THR A 103 -2.36 -14.45 2.73
C THR A 103 -2.61 -12.95 2.90
N LYS A 104 -1.60 -12.20 3.36
CA LYS A 104 -1.66 -10.75 3.57
C LYS A 104 -0.75 -9.97 2.63
N ASN A 105 0.06 -10.67 1.82
CA ASN A 105 0.98 -10.08 0.86
C ASN A 105 2.05 -9.19 1.54
N TRP A 106 2.53 -9.60 2.72
CA TRP A 106 3.60 -8.91 3.46
C TRP A 106 4.94 -9.64 3.34
N PHE A 107 5.57 -9.51 2.17
CA PHE A 107 6.85 -10.18 1.92
C PHE A 107 8.01 -9.56 2.72
N SER A 108 7.86 -8.31 3.17
CA SER A 108 8.83 -7.61 4.02
C SER A 108 9.13 -8.34 5.32
N GLY A 109 8.16 -9.06 5.89
CA GLY A 109 8.37 -9.88 7.10
C GLY A 109 9.37 -11.02 6.92
N ILE A 110 9.58 -11.49 5.68
CA ILE A 110 10.60 -12.50 5.35
C ILE A 110 11.99 -11.85 5.13
N GLY A 111 12.03 -10.58 4.71
CA GLY A 111 13.25 -9.79 4.59
C GLY A 111 14.17 -10.15 3.41
N GLU A 112 15.45 -9.79 3.53
CA GLU A 112 16.50 -9.94 2.50
C GLU A 112 16.73 -11.40 2.04
N GLU A 113 16.15 -12.39 2.72
CA GLU A 113 16.28 -13.79 2.35
C GLU A 113 15.66 -14.07 0.97
N ILE A 114 14.66 -13.31 0.54
CA ILE A 114 13.94 -13.54 -0.73
C ILE A 114 14.15 -12.45 -1.78
N VAL A 115 14.40 -11.21 -1.36
CA VAL A 115 14.44 -10.03 -2.24
C VAL A 115 15.38 -10.23 -3.43
N GLY A 116 14.86 -10.06 -4.65
CA GLY A 116 15.62 -10.16 -5.89
C GLY A 116 16.05 -11.59 -6.26
N LYS A 117 15.55 -12.62 -5.56
CA LYS A 117 15.92 -14.02 -5.81
C LYS A 117 14.78 -14.77 -6.50
N ARG A 118 15.10 -15.91 -7.13
CA ARG A 118 14.09 -16.83 -7.69
C ARG A 118 13.03 -17.29 -6.68
N LYS A 119 13.39 -17.31 -5.39
CA LYS A 119 12.45 -17.66 -4.29
C LYS A 119 11.31 -16.64 -4.19
N GLU A 120 11.56 -15.35 -4.40
CA GLU A 120 10.53 -14.30 -4.42
C GLU A 120 9.54 -14.51 -5.58
N VAL A 121 10.03 -14.88 -6.77
CA VAL A 121 9.16 -15.21 -7.92
C VAL A 121 8.26 -16.41 -7.62
N LEU A 122 8.80 -17.46 -6.98
CA LEU A 122 8.02 -18.62 -6.56
C LEU A 122 6.93 -18.22 -5.55
N LEU A 123 7.29 -17.44 -4.52
CA LEU A 123 6.35 -16.97 -3.50
C LEU A 123 5.26 -16.07 -4.08
N ALA A 124 5.60 -15.13 -4.97
CA ALA A 124 4.62 -14.28 -5.65
C ALA A 124 3.64 -15.12 -6.48
N THR A 125 4.14 -16.18 -7.13
CA THR A 125 3.29 -17.09 -7.90
C THR A 125 2.38 -17.94 -7.00
N MET A 126 2.86 -18.33 -5.81
CA MET A 126 2.02 -18.99 -4.79
C MET A 126 0.96 -18.02 -4.23
N ALA A 127 1.33 -16.77 -3.94
CA ALA A 127 0.43 -15.73 -3.47
C ALA A 127 -0.68 -15.44 -4.50
N HIS A 128 -0.37 -15.45 -5.79
CA HIS A 128 -1.38 -15.39 -6.85
C HIS A 128 -2.41 -16.52 -6.75
N VAL A 129 -2.00 -17.76 -6.41
CA VAL A 129 -2.95 -18.87 -6.22
C VAL A 129 -3.86 -18.62 -5.02
N VAL A 130 -3.32 -18.14 -3.90
CA VAL A 130 -4.11 -17.75 -2.73
C VAL A 130 -5.09 -16.64 -3.11
N LYS A 131 -4.66 -15.65 -3.89
CA LYS A 131 -5.52 -14.55 -4.35
C LYS A 131 -6.63 -15.01 -5.27
N ARG A 132 -6.40 -16.05 -6.08
CA ARG A 132 -7.47 -16.70 -6.86
C ARG A 132 -8.52 -17.39 -5.99
N ILE A 133 -8.10 -17.97 -4.86
CA ILE A 133 -9.02 -18.57 -3.89
C ILE A 133 -9.86 -17.46 -3.24
N GLU A 134 -9.21 -16.41 -2.71
CA GLU A 134 -9.89 -15.26 -2.11
C GLU A 134 -10.87 -14.61 -3.09
N ASN A 135 -10.43 -14.31 -4.33
CA ASN A 135 -11.29 -13.73 -5.34
C ASN A 135 -12.51 -14.61 -5.66
N ARG A 136 -12.35 -15.95 -5.68
CA ARG A 136 -13.48 -16.86 -5.87
C ARG A 136 -14.47 -16.77 -4.71
N VAL A 137 -13.98 -16.82 -3.48
CA VAL A 137 -14.80 -16.69 -2.27
C VAL A 137 -15.57 -15.38 -2.31
N THR A 138 -14.89 -14.25 -2.58
CA THR A 138 -15.52 -12.93 -2.73
C THR A 138 -16.64 -12.95 -3.78
N LEU A 139 -16.38 -13.50 -4.97
CA LEU A 139 -17.38 -13.57 -6.05
C LEU A 139 -18.60 -14.43 -5.66
N GLN A 140 -18.38 -15.56 -4.99
CA GLN A 140 -19.46 -16.44 -4.53
C GLN A 140 -20.32 -15.77 -3.45
N VAL A 141 -19.69 -15.15 -2.45
CA VAL A 141 -20.42 -14.40 -1.41
C VAL A 141 -21.23 -13.27 -2.04
N LEU A 142 -20.61 -12.45 -2.90
CA LEU A 142 -21.30 -11.36 -3.61
C LEU A 142 -22.52 -11.85 -4.40
N SER A 143 -22.45 -13.03 -5.02
CA SER A 143 -23.56 -13.58 -5.83
C SER A 143 -24.79 -13.99 -5.01
N GLN A 144 -24.62 -14.17 -3.70
CA GLN A 144 -25.66 -14.63 -2.78
C GLN A 144 -26.24 -13.51 -1.92
N LEU A 145 -25.66 -12.31 -1.96
CA LEU A 145 -26.12 -11.18 -1.14
C LEU A 145 -27.51 -10.71 -1.56
N SER A 146 -28.35 -10.50 -0.56
CA SER A 146 -29.63 -9.81 -0.68
C SER A 146 -29.44 -8.31 -0.97
N GLU A 147 -30.48 -7.63 -1.43
CA GLU A 147 -30.46 -6.17 -1.66
C GLU A 147 -30.14 -5.38 -0.37
N GLU A 148 -30.54 -5.87 0.79
CA GLU A 148 -30.21 -5.24 2.08
C GLU A 148 -28.72 -5.35 2.39
N GLU A 149 -28.12 -6.51 2.15
CA GLU A 149 -26.68 -6.72 2.34
C GLU A 149 -25.84 -5.94 1.32
N LEU A 150 -26.31 -5.84 0.06
CA LEU A 150 -25.67 -5.00 -0.95
C LEU A 150 -25.63 -3.53 -0.53
N LYS A 151 -26.69 -3.01 0.09
CA LYS A 151 -26.71 -1.62 0.62
C LYS A 151 -25.66 -1.39 1.71
N LYS A 152 -25.36 -2.39 2.54
CA LYS A 152 -24.26 -2.30 3.53
C LYS A 152 -22.90 -2.07 2.86
N LEU A 153 -22.75 -2.51 1.61
CA LEU A 153 -21.55 -2.30 0.79
C LEU A 153 -21.64 -1.08 -0.14
N ASN A 154 -22.70 -0.27 -0.04
CA ASN A 154 -23.04 0.80 -0.98
C ASN A 154 -23.22 0.30 -2.44
N LEU A 155 -23.75 -0.91 -2.59
CA LEU A 155 -24.04 -1.54 -3.88
C LEU A 155 -25.54 -1.75 -4.06
N ASN A 156 -25.94 -1.95 -5.31
CA ASN A 156 -27.21 -2.52 -5.76
C ASN A 156 -26.90 -3.67 -6.74
N GLY A 157 -27.94 -4.38 -7.23
CA GLY A 157 -27.76 -5.47 -8.19
C GLY A 157 -26.88 -5.13 -9.41
N SER A 158 -27.04 -3.93 -10.01
CA SER A 158 -26.25 -3.54 -11.19
C SER A 158 -24.77 -3.31 -10.86
N THR A 159 -24.47 -2.64 -9.74
CA THR A 159 -23.07 -2.45 -9.30
C THR A 159 -22.43 -3.70 -8.71
N ARG A 160 -23.20 -4.63 -8.15
CA ARG A 160 -22.71 -5.97 -7.78
C ARG A 160 -22.18 -6.69 -9.01
N ASP A 161 -22.97 -6.71 -10.09
CA ASP A 161 -22.60 -7.40 -11.33
C ASP A 161 -21.36 -6.74 -11.95
N LEU A 162 -21.32 -5.40 -11.97
CA LEU A 162 -20.13 -4.64 -12.37
C LEU A 162 -18.90 -5.01 -11.52
N LEU A 163 -19.01 -5.03 -10.20
CA LEU A 163 -17.92 -5.38 -9.29
C LEU A 163 -17.39 -6.79 -9.58
N GLN A 164 -18.28 -7.75 -9.79
CA GLN A 164 -17.90 -9.12 -10.14
C GLN A 164 -17.11 -9.18 -11.46
N ASP A 165 -17.53 -8.43 -12.46
CA ASP A 165 -16.82 -8.38 -13.75
C ASP A 165 -15.47 -7.66 -13.66
N VAL A 166 -15.39 -6.58 -12.87
CA VAL A 166 -14.13 -5.88 -12.57
C VAL A 166 -13.15 -6.81 -11.84
N LEU A 167 -13.59 -7.55 -10.82
CA LEU A 167 -12.76 -8.51 -10.08
C LEU A 167 -12.28 -9.68 -10.96
N LYS A 168 -13.16 -10.24 -11.80
CA LYS A 168 -12.79 -11.30 -12.77
C LYS A 168 -11.78 -10.81 -13.81
N THR A 169 -11.86 -9.53 -14.19
CA THR A 169 -10.97 -8.92 -15.17
C THR A 169 -9.60 -8.64 -14.56
N SER A 170 -9.58 -7.99 -13.39
CA SER A 170 -8.38 -7.43 -12.78
C SER A 170 -7.36 -8.47 -12.31
N ILE A 171 -7.78 -9.72 -12.07
CA ILE A 171 -6.88 -10.82 -11.70
C ILE A 171 -5.78 -11.14 -12.72
N LYS A 172 -5.92 -10.64 -13.96
CA LYS A 172 -4.87 -10.74 -14.99
C LYS A 172 -3.75 -9.71 -14.85
N ALA A 173 -3.83 -8.79 -13.88
CA ALA A 173 -2.68 -7.98 -13.50
C ALA A 173 -1.58 -8.81 -12.80
N ASP A 174 -1.91 -9.89 -12.06
CA ASP A 174 -0.89 -10.68 -11.35
C ASP A 174 0.12 -11.31 -12.29
N PRO A 175 -0.27 -12.00 -13.39
CA PRO A 175 0.71 -12.55 -14.32
C PRO A 175 1.56 -11.48 -15.02
N ILE A 176 1.00 -10.29 -15.30
CA ILE A 176 1.78 -9.14 -15.81
C ILE A 176 2.86 -8.78 -14.79
N PHE A 177 2.47 -8.58 -13.53
CA PHE A 177 3.40 -8.21 -12.48
C PHE A 177 4.46 -9.27 -12.23
N ILE A 178 4.11 -10.57 -12.17
CA ILE A 178 5.08 -11.65 -11.96
C ILE A 178 6.13 -11.66 -13.09
N ARG A 179 5.70 -11.44 -14.34
CA ARG A 179 6.62 -11.35 -15.49
C ARG A 179 7.43 -10.07 -15.48
N PHE A 180 6.82 -8.94 -15.11
CA PHE A 180 7.51 -7.66 -14.93
C PHE A 180 8.58 -7.74 -13.83
N MET A 181 8.28 -8.38 -12.70
CA MET A 181 9.21 -8.63 -11.60
C MET A 181 10.41 -9.45 -12.09
N ALA A 182 10.16 -10.56 -12.82
CA ALA A 182 11.23 -11.36 -13.41
C ALA A 182 12.08 -10.56 -14.42
N TYR A 183 11.44 -9.76 -15.27
CA TYR A 183 12.14 -8.85 -16.18
C TYR A 183 13.01 -7.84 -15.42
N SER A 184 12.47 -7.24 -14.36
CA SER A 184 13.14 -6.22 -13.56
C SER A 184 14.39 -6.76 -12.85
N GLN A 185 14.33 -8.00 -12.36
CA GLN A 185 15.48 -8.71 -11.77
C GLN A 185 16.58 -9.01 -12.79
N LEU A 186 16.23 -9.23 -14.06
CA LEU A 186 17.17 -9.63 -15.12
C LEU A 186 17.72 -8.46 -15.94
N SER A 187 17.11 -7.28 -15.84
CA SER A 187 17.50 -6.10 -16.61
C SER A 187 18.44 -5.18 -15.83
N GLY A 188 19.31 -4.44 -16.54
CA GLY A 188 20.23 -3.46 -15.94
C GLY A 188 19.52 -2.24 -15.34
N LYS A 189 20.28 -1.23 -14.90
CA LYS A 189 19.69 0.03 -14.44
C LYS A 189 18.95 0.71 -15.60
N PRO A 190 17.71 1.22 -15.38
CA PRO A 190 17.01 2.00 -16.39
C PRO A 190 17.82 3.24 -16.80
N PRO A 191 17.74 3.69 -18.06
CA PRO A 191 18.23 4.99 -18.49
C PRO A 191 17.56 6.12 -17.70
N GLU A 192 18.23 7.27 -17.56
CA GLU A 192 17.68 8.41 -16.81
C GLU A 192 16.44 9.02 -17.49
N GLU A 193 16.37 8.91 -18.81
CA GLU A 193 15.27 9.37 -19.67
C GLU A 193 14.07 8.43 -19.70
N ALA A 194 14.15 7.25 -19.07
CA ALA A 194 13.08 6.27 -19.12
C ALA A 194 11.81 6.80 -18.43
N GLY A 195 10.68 6.72 -19.14
CA GLY A 195 9.37 7.08 -18.60
C GLY A 195 8.86 6.07 -17.57
N ARG A 196 7.83 6.47 -16.81
CA ARG A 196 7.24 5.64 -15.74
C ARG A 196 6.52 4.40 -16.28
N VAL A 197 5.94 4.48 -17.48
CA VAL A 197 5.14 3.41 -18.09
C VAL A 197 5.76 2.84 -19.35
N VAL A 198 7.06 3.12 -19.55
CA VAL A 198 7.81 2.76 -20.75
C VAL A 198 9.09 2.04 -20.32
N LEU A 199 9.31 0.86 -20.87
CA LEU A 199 10.31 -0.11 -20.43
C LEU A 199 11.46 -0.22 -21.44
N CYS A 200 12.69 -0.23 -20.96
CA CYS A 200 13.89 -0.40 -21.80
C CYS A 200 14.43 -1.83 -21.69
N LEU A 201 14.56 -2.56 -22.80
CA LEU A 201 15.17 -3.90 -22.75
C LEU A 201 16.70 -3.81 -22.77
N PRO A 202 17.43 -4.68 -22.04
CA PRO A 202 18.89 -4.70 -22.10
C PRO A 202 19.40 -4.95 -23.53
N GLY A 203 20.28 -4.08 -24.02
CA GLY A 203 20.85 -4.19 -25.36
C GLY A 203 19.92 -3.72 -26.49
N ASP A 204 18.76 -3.15 -26.14
CA ASP A 204 17.83 -2.54 -27.08
C ASP A 204 17.73 -1.03 -26.81
N ASN A 205 17.82 -0.23 -27.87
CA ASN A 205 17.68 1.22 -27.78
C ASN A 205 16.22 1.68 -27.93
N LYS A 206 15.30 0.75 -28.21
CA LYS A 206 13.86 1.03 -28.33
C LYS A 206 13.20 1.06 -26.95
N LEU A 207 12.29 2.01 -26.81
CA LEU A 207 11.32 2.11 -25.72
C LEU A 207 10.12 1.20 -25.99
N HIS A 208 9.72 0.38 -25.01
CA HIS A 208 8.62 -0.57 -25.12
C HIS A 208 7.47 -0.25 -24.17
N THR A 209 6.23 -0.52 -24.58
CA THR A 209 5.05 -0.38 -23.72
C THR A 209 4.67 -1.71 -23.05
N LEU A 210 3.81 -1.67 -22.02
CA LEU A 210 3.29 -2.90 -21.40
C LEU A 210 2.57 -3.81 -22.42
N PRO A 211 1.72 -3.30 -23.33
CA PRO A 211 1.09 -4.14 -24.36
C PRO A 211 2.09 -4.76 -25.35
N GLU A 212 3.25 -4.14 -25.60
CA GLU A 212 4.29 -4.76 -26.44
C GLU A 212 4.98 -5.93 -25.73
N LEU A 213 5.30 -5.81 -24.44
CA LEU A 213 6.02 -6.85 -23.69
C LEU A 213 5.11 -7.96 -23.12
N PHE A 214 3.87 -7.60 -22.80
CA PHE A 214 2.86 -8.47 -22.19
C PHE A 214 1.53 -8.42 -22.97
N PRO A 215 1.53 -8.78 -24.28
CA PRO A 215 0.39 -8.56 -25.16
C PRO A 215 -0.83 -9.37 -24.75
N HIS A 216 -0.66 -10.62 -24.33
CA HIS A 216 -1.79 -11.50 -24.00
C HIS A 216 -2.59 -10.99 -22.81
N GLU A 217 -1.89 -10.60 -21.74
CA GLU A 217 -2.50 -10.12 -20.52
C GLU A 217 -3.08 -8.70 -20.71
N SER A 218 -2.36 -7.81 -21.39
CA SER A 218 -2.82 -6.45 -21.67
C SER A 218 -4.06 -6.45 -22.58
N GLN A 219 -4.07 -7.26 -23.65
CA GLN A 219 -5.23 -7.42 -24.52
C GLN A 219 -6.43 -8.04 -23.78
N PHE A 220 -6.19 -8.97 -22.85
CA PHE A 220 -7.27 -9.52 -22.04
C PHE A 220 -7.92 -8.44 -21.17
N LEU A 221 -7.12 -7.64 -20.45
CA LEU A 221 -7.61 -6.54 -19.63
C LEU A 221 -8.40 -5.54 -20.48
N ALA A 222 -7.81 -5.07 -21.59
CA ALA A 222 -8.46 -4.14 -22.51
C ALA A 222 -9.80 -4.67 -23.02
N LYS A 223 -9.83 -5.90 -23.55
CA LYS A 223 -11.05 -6.51 -24.11
C LYS A 223 -12.14 -6.69 -23.06
N ARG A 224 -11.79 -7.09 -21.84
CA ARG A 224 -12.78 -7.35 -20.78
C ARG A 224 -13.34 -6.05 -20.21
N PHE A 225 -12.52 -5.02 -20.05
CA PHE A 225 -13.00 -3.69 -19.67
C PHE A 225 -13.83 -3.04 -20.79
N GLU A 226 -13.47 -3.25 -22.07
CA GLU A 226 -14.28 -2.83 -23.22
C GLU A 226 -15.65 -3.53 -23.21
N GLN A 227 -15.71 -4.84 -22.94
CA GLN A 227 -16.99 -5.56 -22.78
C GLN A 227 -17.85 -4.99 -21.66
N ILE A 228 -17.26 -4.58 -20.53
CA ILE A 228 -17.99 -3.93 -19.42
C ILE A 228 -18.58 -2.59 -19.90
N LEU A 229 -17.83 -1.81 -20.67
CA LEU A 229 -18.31 -0.54 -21.25
C LEU A 229 -19.44 -0.77 -22.26
N GLU A 230 -19.31 -1.77 -23.13
CA GLU A 230 -20.28 -2.10 -24.19
C GLU A 230 -21.60 -2.63 -23.62
N HIS A 231 -21.54 -3.53 -22.62
CA HIS A 231 -22.75 -4.02 -21.97
C HIS A 231 -23.49 -2.88 -21.24
N GLY A 232 -22.75 -1.90 -20.72
CA GLY A 232 -23.31 -0.82 -19.93
C GLY A 232 -24.10 -1.35 -18.72
N GLY A 233 -25.07 -0.58 -18.26
CA GLY A 233 -25.97 -1.01 -17.20
C GLY A 233 -26.50 0.17 -16.39
N MET A 234 -27.44 -0.11 -15.49
CA MET A 234 -28.01 0.90 -14.60
C MET A 234 -26.97 1.54 -13.67
N TRP A 235 -25.80 0.91 -13.47
CA TRP A 235 -24.69 1.51 -12.75
C TRP A 235 -24.21 2.85 -13.36
N LEU A 236 -24.44 3.08 -14.66
CA LEU A 236 -24.14 4.37 -15.31
C LEU A 236 -25.00 5.52 -14.76
N GLU A 237 -26.22 5.21 -14.30
CA GLU A 237 -27.16 6.18 -13.75
C GLU A 237 -26.85 6.55 -12.29
N MET A 238 -25.92 5.82 -11.65
CA MET A 238 -25.50 6.12 -10.29
C MET A 238 -24.62 7.39 -10.24
N PRO A 239 -24.63 8.13 -9.12
CA PRO A 239 -23.71 9.24 -8.91
C PRO A 239 -22.25 8.83 -9.17
N GLY A 240 -21.60 9.48 -10.13
CA GLY A 240 -20.23 9.17 -10.55
C GLY A 240 -20.10 8.05 -11.60
N GLY A 241 -21.19 7.45 -12.08
CA GLY A 241 -21.18 6.39 -13.09
C GLY A 241 -20.52 6.80 -14.41
N GLU A 242 -20.83 8.00 -14.92
CA GLU A 242 -20.14 8.52 -16.13
C GLU A 242 -18.65 8.81 -15.88
N VAL A 243 -18.26 9.24 -14.67
CA VAL A 243 -16.84 9.42 -14.32
C VAL A 243 -16.11 8.07 -14.33
N PHE A 244 -16.73 7.03 -13.77
CA PHE A 244 -16.17 5.68 -13.79
C PHE A 244 -16.05 5.12 -15.21
N LYS A 245 -17.05 5.37 -16.06
CA LYS A 245 -17.02 4.98 -17.49
C LYS A 245 -15.89 5.65 -18.25
N ASP A 246 -15.70 6.96 -18.09
CA ASP A 246 -14.60 7.71 -18.73
C ASP A 246 -13.23 7.21 -18.24
N TYR A 247 -13.12 6.95 -16.94
CA TYR A 247 -11.94 6.34 -16.35
C TYR A 247 -11.64 4.96 -16.94
N LEU A 248 -12.65 4.09 -17.02
CA LEU A 248 -12.51 2.74 -17.56
C LEU A 248 -12.15 2.75 -19.06
N LYS A 249 -12.71 3.69 -19.83
CA LYS A 249 -12.33 3.90 -21.23
C LYS A 249 -10.84 4.28 -21.36
N THR A 250 -10.36 5.18 -20.49
CA THR A 250 -8.96 5.58 -20.48
C THR A 250 -8.04 4.40 -20.15
N LEU A 251 -8.44 3.54 -19.20
CA LEU A 251 -7.72 2.29 -18.91
C LEU A 251 -7.69 1.34 -20.11
N VAL A 252 -8.80 1.17 -20.83
CA VAL A 252 -8.85 0.35 -22.06
C VAL A 252 -7.87 0.87 -23.10
N ASP A 253 -7.88 2.17 -23.36
CA ASP A 253 -6.98 2.80 -24.33
C ASP A 253 -5.51 2.61 -23.93
N PHE A 254 -5.17 2.76 -22.64
CA PHE A 254 -3.82 2.52 -22.12
C PHE A 254 -3.35 1.07 -22.35
N TYR A 255 -4.19 0.07 -22.04
CA TYR A 255 -3.84 -1.34 -22.25
C TYR A 255 -3.79 -1.77 -23.72
N LYS A 256 -4.19 -0.90 -24.67
CA LYS A 256 -4.05 -1.10 -26.12
C LYS A 256 -2.87 -0.33 -26.72
N GLU A 257 -2.27 0.60 -25.98
CA GLU A 257 -1.32 1.56 -26.55
C GLU A 257 0.07 0.95 -26.80
N LEU A 258 0.55 1.09 -28.03
CA LEU A 258 1.86 0.61 -28.48
C LEU A 258 2.86 1.76 -28.64
N ASN A 259 2.40 3.00 -28.73
CA ASN A 259 3.25 4.18 -28.81
C ASN A 259 3.68 4.64 -27.40
N PRO A 260 4.99 4.70 -27.09
CA PRO A 260 5.49 5.09 -25.77
C PRO A 260 5.10 6.50 -25.30
N GLU A 261 5.10 7.49 -26.21
CA GLU A 261 4.76 8.88 -25.86
C GLU A 261 3.29 8.97 -25.45
N LYS A 262 2.41 8.40 -26.28
CA LYS A 262 0.97 8.34 -26.02
C LYS A 262 0.62 7.50 -24.79
N ALA A 263 1.38 6.44 -24.48
CA ALA A 263 1.21 5.70 -23.23
C ALA A 263 1.49 6.58 -22.00
N GLY A 264 2.48 7.46 -22.06
CA GLY A 264 2.76 8.46 -21.02
C GLY A 264 1.63 9.48 -20.85
N GLU A 265 1.05 9.96 -21.95
CA GLU A 265 -0.12 10.84 -21.93
C GLU A 265 -1.35 10.15 -21.31
N LEU A 266 -1.62 8.91 -21.72
CA LEU A 266 -2.73 8.10 -21.20
C LEU A 266 -2.56 7.80 -19.70
N GLN A 267 -1.35 7.55 -19.21
CA GLN A 267 -1.10 7.41 -17.78
C GLN A 267 -1.45 8.69 -17.00
N THR A 268 -1.12 9.86 -17.56
CA THR A 268 -1.50 11.14 -16.93
C THR A 268 -3.01 11.31 -16.91
N ALA A 269 -3.69 10.96 -18.02
CA ALA A 269 -5.15 10.97 -18.09
C ALA A 269 -5.80 9.97 -17.10
N ILE A 270 -5.19 8.80 -16.87
CA ILE A 270 -5.61 7.83 -15.84
C ILE A 270 -5.52 8.48 -14.45
N GLU A 271 -4.41 9.13 -14.12
CA GLU A 271 -4.23 9.80 -12.81
C GLU A 271 -5.29 10.89 -12.60
N ASP A 272 -5.57 11.72 -13.61
CA ASP A 272 -6.58 12.77 -13.56
C ASP A 272 -8.01 12.21 -13.40
N GLN A 273 -8.35 11.16 -14.15
CA GLN A 273 -9.68 10.54 -14.09
C GLN A 273 -9.88 9.75 -12.78
N TYR A 274 -8.81 9.13 -12.28
CA TYR A 274 -8.81 8.50 -10.96
C TYR A 274 -9.05 9.54 -9.86
N GLU A 275 -8.46 10.73 -9.95
CA GLU A 275 -8.72 11.82 -9.01
C GLU A 275 -10.20 12.21 -8.97
N LYS A 276 -10.83 12.35 -10.15
CA LYS A 276 -12.27 12.63 -10.28
C LYS A 276 -13.11 11.50 -9.72
N LEU A 277 -12.72 10.24 -9.96
CA LEU A 277 -13.43 9.07 -9.44
C LEU A 277 -13.42 9.05 -7.90
N LEU A 278 -12.27 9.33 -7.27
CA LEU A 278 -12.16 9.44 -5.81
C LEU A 278 -12.99 10.61 -5.22
N ALA A 279 -13.19 11.66 -6.00
CA ALA A 279 -14.04 12.79 -5.63
C ALA A 279 -15.54 12.49 -5.83
N SER A 280 -15.89 11.52 -6.68
CA SER A 280 -17.26 11.11 -6.96
C SER A 280 -17.85 10.20 -5.88
N ASP A 281 -19.17 10.03 -5.86
CA ASP A 281 -19.87 9.10 -4.96
C ASP A 281 -19.97 7.66 -5.49
N PHE A 282 -19.25 7.34 -6.58
CA PHE A 282 -19.32 6.00 -7.17
C PHE A 282 -18.73 4.94 -6.22
N PRO A 283 -19.38 3.78 -6.03
CA PRO A 283 -19.00 2.84 -4.98
C PRO A 283 -17.74 2.03 -5.29
N ILE A 284 -17.37 1.84 -6.56
CA ILE A 284 -16.24 1.00 -6.97
C ILE A 284 -15.07 1.88 -7.39
N ILE A 285 -13.91 1.64 -6.77
CA ILE A 285 -12.64 2.28 -7.14
C ILE A 285 -11.72 1.20 -7.72
N ILE A 286 -11.10 1.50 -8.85
CA ILE A 286 -9.98 0.72 -9.40
C ILE A 286 -8.76 1.62 -9.30
N THR A 287 -7.91 1.38 -8.31
CA THR A 287 -6.64 2.08 -8.16
C THR A 287 -5.67 1.57 -9.25
N PRO A 288 -5.14 2.48 -10.10
CA PRO A 288 -4.18 2.13 -11.13
C PRO A 288 -2.76 2.06 -10.55
N ALA A 289 -1.80 1.66 -11.38
CA ALA A 289 -0.39 1.83 -11.06
C ALA A 289 -0.06 3.32 -10.86
N THR A 290 0.41 3.67 -9.66
CA THR A 290 0.73 5.06 -9.28
C THR A 290 2.15 5.24 -8.74
N GLY A 291 2.90 4.15 -8.61
CA GLY A 291 4.25 4.16 -8.08
C GLY A 291 5.09 2.97 -8.57
N GLY A 292 6.41 3.12 -8.44
CA GLY A 292 7.39 2.09 -8.70
C GLY A 292 8.11 1.70 -7.43
N TYR A 293 7.86 0.50 -6.93
CA TYR A 293 8.55 -0.09 -5.78
C TYR A 293 9.64 -1.05 -6.24
N TYR A 294 9.37 -1.84 -7.27
CA TYR A 294 10.29 -2.91 -7.66
C TYR A 294 11.47 -2.43 -8.50
N LYS A 295 11.24 -1.49 -9.42
CA LYS A 295 12.29 -0.95 -10.30
C LYS A 295 12.01 0.48 -10.76
N GLU A 296 12.45 1.46 -9.98
CA GLU A 296 12.37 2.87 -10.39
C GLU A 296 13.10 3.12 -11.73
N PRO A 297 12.54 3.96 -12.63
CA PRO A 297 11.35 4.80 -12.45
C PRO A 297 10.03 4.13 -12.87
N TYR A 298 10.06 2.84 -13.22
CA TYR A 298 8.90 2.14 -13.76
C TYR A 298 7.82 1.96 -12.71
N TYR A 299 6.58 2.25 -13.09
CA TYR A 299 5.41 1.89 -12.31
C TYR A 299 5.24 0.38 -12.29
N ASP A 300 5.00 -0.17 -11.11
CA ASP A 300 4.69 -1.57 -10.97
C ASP A 300 3.26 -1.82 -11.48
N PRO A 301 3.04 -2.81 -12.36
CA PRO A 301 1.70 -3.18 -12.79
C PRO A 301 0.79 -3.45 -11.58
N GLU A 302 -0.33 -2.75 -11.50
CA GLU A 302 -1.24 -2.75 -10.36
C GLU A 302 -2.68 -2.56 -10.81
N LEU A 303 -3.58 -3.34 -10.21
CA LEU A 303 -5.01 -3.05 -10.19
C LEU A 303 -5.55 -3.43 -8.81
N LYS A 304 -5.86 -2.42 -7.98
CA LYS A 304 -6.48 -2.64 -6.67
C LYS A 304 -7.93 -2.19 -6.69
N ILE A 305 -8.83 -3.13 -6.40
CA ILE A 305 -10.28 -2.96 -6.45
C ILE A 305 -10.78 -2.75 -5.04
N SER A 306 -11.41 -1.60 -4.82
CA SER A 306 -11.88 -1.19 -3.51
C SER A 306 -13.32 -0.68 -3.54
N LEU A 307 -13.99 -0.74 -2.39
CA LEU A 307 -15.35 -0.25 -2.20
C LEU A 307 -15.39 0.98 -1.30
N ARG A 308 -16.28 1.92 -1.65
CA ARG A 308 -16.66 3.05 -0.82
C ARG A 308 -17.96 2.77 -0.08
N THR A 309 -17.86 2.09 1.06
CA THR A 309 -19.00 1.69 1.88
C THR A 309 -19.51 2.83 2.79
N PRO A 310 -20.68 2.72 3.42
CA PRO A 310 -21.22 3.80 4.27
C PRO A 310 -20.38 4.06 5.54
N ASP A 311 -19.86 3.01 6.17
CA ASP A 311 -19.05 3.07 7.39
C ASP A 311 -17.74 3.86 7.19
N ILE A 312 -17.11 3.77 6.01
CA ILE A 312 -15.90 4.55 5.72
C ILE A 312 -16.16 6.06 5.59
N LYS A 313 -17.37 6.48 5.20
CA LYS A 313 -17.71 7.91 5.00
C LYS A 313 -17.75 8.65 6.34
N TYR A 314 -18.12 7.96 7.41
CA TYR A 314 -18.07 8.51 8.77
C TYR A 314 -16.63 8.89 9.15
N GLN A 315 -15.68 8.01 8.86
CA GLN A 315 -14.27 8.24 9.15
C GLN A 315 -13.66 9.38 8.32
N GLU A 316 -14.02 9.49 7.04
CA GLU A 316 -13.62 10.62 6.20
C GLU A 316 -14.10 11.97 6.77
N SER A 317 -15.26 12.00 7.44
CA SER A 317 -15.79 13.22 8.06
C SER A 317 -14.95 13.68 9.25
N ASP A 318 -14.44 12.74 10.05
CA ASP A 318 -13.54 13.05 11.17
C ASP A 318 -12.18 13.56 10.65
N TRP A 319 -11.67 12.99 9.54
CA TRP A 319 -10.45 13.51 8.90
C TRP A 319 -10.59 14.91 8.31
N GLN A 320 -11.79 15.30 7.87
CA GLN A 320 -12.03 16.67 7.41
C GLN A 320 -11.93 17.67 8.56
N LYS A 321 -12.53 17.36 9.73
CA LYS A 321 -12.40 18.19 10.94
C LYS A 321 -10.94 18.30 11.37
N MET A 322 -10.23 17.16 11.38
CA MET A 322 -8.80 17.08 11.70
C MET A 322 -7.95 17.96 10.76
N ARG A 323 -8.18 17.87 9.45
CA ARG A 323 -7.51 18.69 8.43
C ARG A 323 -7.74 20.18 8.65
N ASP A 324 -8.99 20.57 8.87
CA ASP A 324 -9.35 21.98 9.03
C ASP A 324 -8.73 22.57 10.30
N ALA A 325 -8.77 21.81 11.41
CA ALA A 325 -8.11 22.17 12.65
C ALA A 325 -6.57 22.25 12.51
N MET A 326 -5.94 21.33 11.76
CA MET A 326 -4.52 21.38 11.44
C MET A 326 -4.17 22.63 10.61
N SER A 327 -4.95 22.90 9.56
CA SER A 327 -4.78 24.09 8.73
C SER A 327 -4.86 25.38 9.54
N ASP A 328 -5.82 25.44 10.48
CA ASP A 328 -6.00 26.58 11.40
C ASP A 328 -4.95 26.66 12.50
N SER A 329 -4.09 25.66 12.63
CA SER A 329 -3.01 25.62 13.63
C SER A 329 -1.64 25.96 13.03
N LEU A 330 -1.52 26.07 11.70
CA LEU A 330 -0.24 26.35 11.01
C LEU A 330 0.42 27.68 11.43
N TYR A 331 -0.36 28.67 11.88
CA TYR A 331 0.17 29.93 12.41
C TYR A 331 1.12 29.71 13.59
N PHE A 332 0.94 28.62 14.35
CA PHE A 332 1.76 28.30 15.53
C PHE A 332 3.23 28.00 15.16
N LEU A 333 3.50 27.69 13.88
CA LEU A 333 4.83 27.44 13.31
C LEU A 333 5.25 28.51 12.27
N GLY A 334 4.45 29.57 12.09
CA GLY A 334 4.68 30.63 11.09
C GLY A 334 4.64 30.12 9.64
N VAL A 335 3.73 29.18 9.35
CA VAL A 335 3.54 28.59 8.01
C VAL A 335 2.08 28.69 7.54
N GLU A 336 1.33 29.68 8.03
CA GLU A 336 -0.08 29.93 7.70
C GLU A 336 -0.34 30.17 6.20
N GLN A 337 0.67 30.56 5.42
CA GLN A 337 0.55 30.69 3.98
C GLN A 337 0.20 29.36 3.27
N PHE A 338 0.39 28.21 3.93
CA PHE A 338 0.03 26.90 3.40
C PHE A 338 -1.36 26.40 3.85
N SER A 339 -2.10 27.16 4.67
CA SER A 339 -3.39 26.76 5.24
C SER A 339 -4.42 26.36 4.16
N ASP A 340 -4.53 27.14 3.09
CA ASP A 340 -5.44 26.82 1.97
C ASP A 340 -5.03 25.55 1.22
N ARG A 341 -3.73 25.28 1.11
CA ARG A 341 -3.24 24.08 0.44
C ARG A 341 -3.56 22.84 1.27
N VAL A 342 -3.39 22.90 2.59
CA VAL A 342 -3.81 21.84 3.51
C VAL A 342 -5.32 21.61 3.42
N ARG A 343 -6.14 22.67 3.47
CA ARG A 343 -7.62 22.58 3.35
C ARG A 343 -8.09 21.92 2.06
N LYS A 344 -7.35 22.11 0.96
CA LYS A 344 -7.69 21.50 -0.33
C LYS A 344 -7.38 20.00 -0.39
N ARG A 345 -6.44 19.49 0.41
CA ARG A 345 -6.14 18.05 0.44
C ARG A 345 -7.26 17.30 1.14
N LYS A 346 -7.93 16.39 0.42
CA LYS A 346 -8.98 15.56 0.99
C LYS A 346 -8.44 14.16 1.21
N ALA A 347 -8.53 13.67 2.44
CA ALA A 347 -8.35 12.25 2.72
C ALA A 347 -9.62 11.49 2.33
N ARG A 348 -9.40 10.33 1.71
CA ARG A 348 -10.42 9.36 1.31
C ARG A 348 -10.09 8.02 1.92
N SER A 349 -11.11 7.20 2.09
CA SER A 349 -10.98 5.84 2.56
C SER A 349 -11.62 4.88 1.56
N ALA A 350 -11.13 3.65 1.51
CA ALA A 350 -11.77 2.56 0.77
C ALA A 350 -11.44 1.20 1.39
N LEU A 351 -12.28 0.21 1.13
CA LEU A 351 -12.05 -1.18 1.55
C LEU A 351 -11.62 -2.02 0.37
N VAL A 352 -10.44 -2.63 0.46
CA VAL A 352 -9.89 -3.45 -0.60
C VAL A 352 -10.60 -4.80 -0.64
N VAL A 353 -11.24 -5.10 -1.77
CA VAL A 353 -11.93 -6.37 -2.02
C VAL A 353 -11.21 -7.23 -3.07
N GLY A 354 -10.21 -6.67 -3.76
CA GLY A 354 -9.29 -7.41 -4.63
C GLY A 354 -8.02 -6.63 -4.93
N GLY A 355 -6.87 -7.06 -4.40
CA GLY A 355 -5.57 -6.48 -4.73
C GLY A 355 -4.82 -7.37 -5.73
N PHE A 356 -4.50 -6.83 -6.90
CA PHE A 356 -3.80 -7.54 -7.98
C PHE A 356 -2.54 -6.78 -8.45
N GLY A 357 -1.65 -7.49 -9.13
CA GLY A 357 -0.36 -6.96 -9.58
C GLY A 357 0.65 -6.91 -8.44
N VAL A 358 1.30 -5.77 -8.21
CA VAL A 358 2.27 -5.56 -7.10
C VAL A 358 1.71 -5.95 -5.73
N ASN A 359 0.39 -5.84 -5.57
CA ASN A 359 -0.34 -6.20 -4.35
C ASN A 359 -0.23 -7.67 -3.95
N ILE A 360 0.32 -8.56 -4.79
CA ILE A 360 0.59 -9.94 -4.41
C ILE A 360 1.86 -10.10 -3.55
N ILE A 361 2.78 -9.12 -3.57
CA ILE A 361 3.99 -9.12 -2.74
C ILE A 361 4.06 -7.95 -1.76
N PHE A 362 3.35 -6.87 -2.07
CA PHE A 362 3.34 -5.64 -1.29
C PHE A 362 1.96 -5.00 -1.36
N ASN A 363 1.21 -5.08 -0.28
CA ASN A 363 -0.11 -4.46 -0.20
C ASN A 363 -0.04 -3.11 0.51
N ALA A 364 0.02 -2.03 -0.27
CA ALA A 364 0.06 -0.67 0.27
C ALA A 364 -1.18 -0.39 1.15
N VAL A 365 -0.97 0.17 2.34
CA VAL A 365 -2.04 0.56 3.28
C VAL A 365 -2.58 1.97 3.00
N ALA A 366 -1.80 2.78 2.31
CA ALA A 366 -2.13 4.16 1.97
C ALA A 366 -1.46 4.58 0.67
N GLN A 367 -1.99 5.63 0.06
CA GLN A 367 -1.47 6.26 -1.15
C GLN A 367 -1.61 7.78 -1.00
N GLY A 368 -0.51 8.52 -1.21
CA GLY A 368 -0.49 9.98 -1.06
C GLY A 368 -0.76 10.79 -2.33
N LYS A 369 -0.82 10.15 -3.51
CA LYS A 369 -0.97 10.79 -4.83
C LYS A 369 -1.88 9.99 -5.78
N PRO A 370 -2.72 10.61 -6.63
CA PRO A 370 -2.95 12.06 -6.73
C PRO A 370 -3.71 12.62 -5.53
N ASN A 371 -4.43 11.77 -4.78
CA ASN A 371 -5.09 12.11 -3.53
C ASN A 371 -4.66 11.18 -2.40
N ILE A 372 -4.92 11.60 -1.17
CA ILE A 372 -4.69 10.78 0.04
C ILE A 372 -5.80 9.74 0.11
N LEU A 373 -5.47 8.47 -0.11
CA LEU A 373 -6.37 7.34 0.03
C LEU A 373 -5.82 6.37 1.06
N ILE A 374 -6.60 6.07 2.09
CA ILE A 374 -6.32 5.01 3.06
C ILE A 374 -7.10 3.76 2.67
N PHE A 375 -6.41 2.65 2.49
CA PHE A 375 -7.02 1.34 2.31
C PHE A 375 -7.33 0.78 3.70
N LEU A 376 -8.52 1.08 4.22
CA LEU A 376 -8.83 0.98 5.65
C LEU A 376 -8.62 -0.42 6.23
N ASN A 377 -9.09 -1.46 5.54
CA ASN A 377 -8.90 -2.83 5.99
C ASN A 377 -7.42 -3.26 5.96
N GLU A 378 -6.63 -2.73 5.02
CA GLU A 378 -5.18 -2.99 4.98
C GLU A 378 -4.44 -2.26 6.10
N GLN A 379 -4.80 -0.99 6.36
CA GLN A 379 -4.25 -0.20 7.46
C GLN A 379 -4.56 -0.85 8.81
N ILE A 380 -5.81 -1.29 9.02
CA ILE A 380 -6.22 -1.95 10.27
C ILE A 380 -5.45 -3.25 10.48
N GLN A 381 -5.34 -4.07 9.43
CA GLN A 381 -4.64 -5.35 9.54
C GLN A 381 -3.13 -5.16 9.72
N GLY A 382 -2.53 -4.24 8.96
CA GLY A 382 -1.07 -4.06 8.91
C GLY A 382 -0.49 -3.28 10.07
N TYR A 383 -1.21 -2.30 10.59
CA TYR A 383 -0.66 -1.38 11.59
C TYR A 383 -1.56 -1.23 12.80
N ASP A 384 -2.87 -1.00 12.61
CA ASP A 384 -3.69 -0.58 13.75
C ASP A 384 -3.88 -1.71 14.77
N ARG A 385 -4.24 -2.93 14.36
CA ARG A 385 -4.69 -4.00 15.27
C ARG A 385 -3.67 -4.41 16.35
N GLU A 386 -2.38 -4.39 16.04
CA GLU A 386 -1.30 -4.73 16.99
C GLU A 386 -0.71 -3.48 17.69
N PHE A 387 -1.12 -2.28 17.26
CA PHE A 387 -0.60 -1.03 17.81
C PHE A 387 -0.85 -0.86 19.31
N PRO A 388 -2.03 -1.23 19.88
CA PRO A 388 -2.27 -1.11 21.31
C PRO A 388 -1.29 -1.95 22.16
N GLU A 389 -0.99 -3.18 21.73
CA GLU A 389 -0.01 -4.05 22.37
C GLU A 389 1.39 -3.45 22.30
N VAL A 390 1.75 -2.89 21.14
CA VAL A 390 3.03 -2.21 20.94
C VAL A 390 3.18 -1.01 21.89
N VAL A 391 2.12 -0.21 22.06
CA VAL A 391 2.08 0.93 22.98
C VAL A 391 2.30 0.49 24.43
N LEU A 392 1.52 -0.48 24.92
CA LEU A 392 1.66 -1.00 26.28
C LEU A 392 3.02 -1.67 26.53
N LYS A 393 3.55 -2.36 25.52
CA LYS A 393 4.85 -3.04 25.60
C LYS A 393 5.99 -2.05 25.75
N TRP A 394 5.97 -0.92 25.06
CA TRP A 394 7.13 -0.04 24.95
C TRP A 394 7.10 1.19 25.86
N ILE A 395 5.93 1.67 26.28
CA ILE A 395 5.80 2.96 26.97
C ILE A 395 5.22 2.79 28.37
N VAL A 396 5.99 3.14 29.41
CA VAL A 396 5.60 3.00 30.83
C VAL A 396 4.32 3.80 31.14
N ASN A 397 4.23 5.04 30.64
CA ASN A 397 3.09 5.90 30.91
C ASN A 397 1.78 5.37 30.31
N ALA A 398 1.83 4.38 29.40
CA ALA A 398 0.63 3.83 28.78
C ALA A 398 -0.28 3.14 29.80
N ASN A 399 0.27 2.44 30.79
CA ASN A 399 -0.53 1.78 31.83
C ASN A 399 -1.29 2.80 32.70
N GLU A 400 -0.67 3.96 32.99
CA GLU A 400 -1.30 5.02 33.77
C GLU A 400 -2.43 5.71 32.98
N ILE A 401 -2.22 5.94 31.69
CA ILE A 401 -3.14 6.73 30.84
C ILE A 401 -4.27 5.89 30.24
N PHE A 402 -3.99 4.65 29.84
CA PHE A 402 -4.94 3.76 29.19
C PHE A 402 -5.41 2.59 30.06
N GLY A 403 -4.71 2.31 31.16
CA GLY A 403 -4.91 1.13 32.00
C GLY A 403 -4.00 -0.05 31.60
N GLU A 404 -3.71 -0.93 32.55
CA GLU A 404 -2.92 -2.16 32.30
C GLU A 404 -3.66 -3.16 31.40
N ILE A 405 -5.00 -3.18 31.50
CA ILE A 405 -5.88 -3.99 30.65
C ILE A 405 -6.75 -3.01 29.87
N LEU A 406 -6.61 -3.00 28.55
CA LEU A 406 -7.37 -2.13 27.67
C LEU A 406 -8.82 -2.59 27.58
N THR A 407 -9.74 -1.65 27.73
CA THR A 407 -11.13 -1.82 27.28
C THR A 407 -11.19 -1.76 25.76
N ASP A 408 -12.27 -2.29 25.17
CA ASP A 408 -12.49 -2.23 23.72
C ASP A 408 -12.45 -0.79 23.20
N GLU A 409 -13.07 0.15 23.92
CA GLU A 409 -13.05 1.58 23.57
C GLU A 409 -11.62 2.17 23.53
N LYS A 410 -10.78 1.85 24.53
CA LYS A 410 -9.40 2.35 24.56
C LYS A 410 -8.52 1.70 23.50
N ARG A 411 -8.76 0.42 23.19
CA ARG A 411 -8.12 -0.29 22.09
C ARG A 411 -8.46 0.37 20.75
N GLU A 412 -9.74 0.55 20.44
CA GLU A 412 -10.20 1.22 19.22
C GLU A 412 -9.65 2.64 19.11
N PHE A 413 -9.54 3.35 20.24
CA PHE A 413 -8.97 4.70 20.26
C PHE A 413 -7.46 4.73 19.97
N LEU A 414 -6.68 3.72 20.38
CA LEU A 414 -5.28 3.58 20.00
C LEU A 414 -5.13 3.20 18.51
N GLU A 415 -6.00 2.35 17.99
CA GLU A 415 -6.05 1.94 16.57
C GLU A 415 -6.34 3.13 15.63
N SER A 416 -7.50 3.78 15.80
CA SER A 416 -7.49 5.18 16.19
C SER A 416 -6.34 6.10 15.75
N ILE A 417 -5.47 6.32 16.73
CA ILE A 417 -4.29 7.18 16.66
C ILE A 417 -3.36 6.70 15.55
N SER A 418 -3.08 5.39 15.43
CA SER A 418 -2.20 4.83 14.38
C SER A 418 -2.60 5.34 12.99
N ARG A 419 -3.87 5.18 12.63
CA ARG A 419 -4.36 5.60 11.31
C ARG A 419 -4.48 7.11 11.15
N ASN A 420 -4.95 7.82 12.16
CA ASN A 420 -5.09 9.28 12.09
C ASN A 420 -3.71 9.95 12.00
N ASN A 421 -2.68 9.35 12.60
CA ASN A 421 -1.29 9.76 12.49
C ASN A 421 -0.80 9.69 11.03
N THR A 422 -1.09 8.60 10.31
CA THR A 422 -0.80 8.48 8.86
C THR A 422 -1.48 9.58 8.05
N VAL A 423 -2.74 9.91 8.35
CA VAL A 423 -3.47 10.95 7.60
C VAL A 423 -2.93 12.36 7.89
N LEU A 424 -2.56 12.67 9.14
CA LEU A 424 -1.91 13.93 9.50
C LEU A 424 -0.55 14.10 8.81
N HIS A 425 0.24 13.02 8.76
CA HIS A 425 1.49 12.97 8.01
C HIS A 425 1.25 13.35 6.54
N GLU A 426 0.26 12.73 5.88
CA GLU A 426 -0.06 13.01 4.47
C GLU A 426 -0.57 14.44 4.21
N PHE A 427 -1.36 15.01 5.12
CA PHE A 427 -1.74 16.43 5.04
C PHE A 427 -0.52 17.35 5.12
N THR A 428 0.48 16.97 5.90
CA THR A 428 1.68 17.78 6.14
C THR A 428 2.55 17.94 4.89
N HIS A 429 2.54 17.00 3.95
CA HIS A 429 3.21 17.17 2.66
C HIS A 429 2.68 18.37 1.83
N ALA A 430 1.55 18.98 2.21
CA ALA A 430 1.10 20.25 1.62
C ALA A 430 1.96 21.47 2.04
N VAL A 431 2.66 21.40 3.17
CA VAL A 431 3.56 22.45 3.63
C VAL A 431 4.88 22.30 2.89
N PHE A 432 5.35 23.29 2.13
CA PHE A 432 6.52 23.15 1.23
C PHE A 432 6.43 21.89 0.33
N PRO A 433 5.50 21.87 -0.62
CA PRO A 433 5.18 20.73 -1.49
C PRO A 433 6.31 20.35 -2.47
N GLY A 434 6.19 19.18 -3.12
CA GLY A 434 7.17 18.67 -4.08
C GLY A 434 7.33 19.45 -5.39
N ASP A 435 6.53 20.46 -5.67
CA ASP A 435 6.67 21.42 -6.78
C ASP A 435 7.32 22.74 -6.34
N SER A 436 7.70 22.85 -5.06
CA SER A 436 8.32 24.05 -4.50
C SER A 436 9.76 24.28 -5.02
N PRO A 437 10.24 25.54 -5.03
CA PRO A 437 11.63 25.87 -5.37
C PRO A 437 12.66 25.12 -4.51
N GLU A 438 12.31 24.80 -3.27
CA GLU A 438 13.14 24.09 -2.29
C GLU A 438 13.60 22.72 -2.81
N ARG A 439 12.72 21.98 -3.51
CA ARG A 439 13.08 20.67 -4.09
C ARG A 439 14.25 20.75 -5.04
N LYS A 440 14.30 21.78 -5.90
CA LYS A 440 15.41 22.00 -6.82
C LYS A 440 16.70 22.29 -6.06
N ARG A 441 16.62 23.05 -4.95
CA ARG A 441 17.78 23.43 -4.13
C ARG A 441 18.35 22.25 -3.34
N PHE A 442 17.48 21.37 -2.82
CA PHE A 442 17.87 20.23 -1.99
C PHE A 442 18.36 19.03 -2.81
N GLY A 443 18.01 18.96 -4.09
CA GLY A 443 18.22 17.76 -4.91
C GLY A 443 17.18 16.68 -4.62
N ARG A 444 16.98 15.76 -5.58
CA ARG A 444 15.85 14.80 -5.55
C ARG A 444 15.84 13.93 -4.28
N ARG A 445 16.93 13.21 -4.00
CA ARG A 445 16.99 12.26 -2.88
C ARG A 445 16.97 12.95 -1.51
N PRO A 446 17.76 14.01 -1.25
CA PRO A 446 17.71 14.68 0.04
C PRO A 446 16.38 15.38 0.29
N TYR A 447 15.76 15.93 -0.76
CA TYR A 447 14.40 16.47 -0.65
C TYR A 447 13.43 15.38 -0.19
N THR A 448 13.41 14.20 -0.81
CA THR A 448 12.51 13.11 -0.37
C THR A 448 12.68 12.80 1.11
N ILE A 449 13.91 12.65 1.61
CA ILE A 449 14.16 12.36 3.03
C ILE A 449 13.67 13.52 3.93
N ILE A 450 13.98 14.76 3.56
CA ILE A 450 13.59 15.95 4.35
C ILE A 450 12.08 16.22 4.27
N ASP A 451 11.42 15.81 3.19
CA ASP A 451 9.96 15.89 3.01
C ASP A 451 9.26 14.90 3.96
N GLU A 452 9.74 13.65 4.07
CA GLU A 452 9.23 12.68 5.05
C GLU A 452 9.49 13.13 6.50
N VAL A 453 10.69 13.67 6.79
CA VAL A 453 10.97 14.21 8.15
C VAL A 453 10.05 15.38 8.48
N LYS A 454 9.72 16.23 7.49
CA LYS A 454 8.76 17.33 7.65
C LYS A 454 7.36 16.81 7.87
N ALA A 455 6.94 15.86 7.05
CA ALA A 455 5.65 15.21 7.16
C ALA A 455 5.47 14.60 8.55
N GLU A 456 6.53 14.07 9.15
CA GLU A 456 6.49 13.52 10.49
C GLU A 456 6.49 14.58 11.60
N ILE A 457 7.40 15.57 11.59
CA ILE A 457 7.59 16.43 12.78
C ILE A 457 6.56 17.56 12.90
N VAL A 458 6.06 18.08 11.77
CA VAL A 458 5.26 19.31 11.77
C VAL A 458 3.91 19.08 12.44
N TYR A 459 3.11 18.09 12.02
CA TYR A 459 1.79 17.89 12.65
C TYR A 459 1.93 17.46 14.12
N ARG A 460 2.97 16.69 14.48
CA ARG A 460 3.18 16.22 15.86
C ARG A 460 3.27 17.40 16.84
N SER A 461 3.94 18.48 16.43
CA SER A 461 4.00 19.72 17.21
C SER A 461 2.66 20.49 17.29
N LEU A 462 1.75 20.25 16.35
CA LEU A 462 0.45 20.91 16.27
C LEU A 462 -0.66 20.15 16.99
N VAL A 463 -0.47 18.88 17.35
CA VAL A 463 -1.50 18.03 17.97
C VAL A 463 -2.25 18.71 19.12
N PRO A 464 -1.62 19.39 20.10
CA PRO A 464 -2.35 20.09 21.14
C PRO A 464 -3.32 21.14 20.60
N LYS A 465 -2.91 21.90 19.57
CA LYS A 465 -3.76 22.90 18.91
C LYS A 465 -4.87 22.29 18.07
N ILE A 466 -4.62 21.13 17.46
CA ILE A 466 -5.64 20.39 16.72
C ILE A 466 -6.71 19.86 17.70
N ILE A 467 -6.31 19.35 18.87
CA ILE A 467 -7.22 18.93 19.95
C ILE A 467 -8.02 20.12 20.48
N GLU A 468 -7.38 21.25 20.79
CA GLU A 468 -8.05 22.48 21.27
C GLU A 468 -9.14 22.96 20.31
N LYS A 469 -8.97 22.74 19.00
CA LYS A 469 -9.93 23.10 17.94
C LYS A 469 -10.97 22.01 17.66
N GLY A 470 -10.97 20.91 18.41
CA GLY A 470 -11.89 19.78 18.23
C GLY A 470 -11.60 18.93 16.99
N GLY A 471 -10.40 19.03 16.42
CA GLY A 471 -9.99 18.23 15.26
C GLY A 471 -9.57 16.81 15.59
N LEU A 472 -9.18 16.54 16.85
CA LEU A 472 -8.78 15.21 17.34
C LEU A 472 -9.52 14.90 18.65
N LYS A 473 -9.83 13.61 18.84
CA LYS A 473 -10.36 13.07 20.11
C LYS A 473 -9.21 12.73 21.06
N GLY A 474 -9.51 12.63 22.35
CA GLY A 474 -8.56 12.27 23.40
C GLY A 474 -7.70 13.44 23.89
N THR A 475 -6.70 13.14 24.72
CA THR A 475 -5.82 14.13 25.35
C THR A 475 -4.46 14.22 24.67
N LYS A 476 -3.72 15.30 24.94
CA LYS A 476 -2.36 15.47 24.41
C LYS A 476 -1.41 14.37 24.89
N GLU A 477 -1.63 13.83 26.08
CA GLU A 477 -0.83 12.74 26.66
C GLU A 477 -1.06 11.42 25.92
N GLU A 478 -2.33 11.08 25.66
CA GLU A 478 -2.70 9.89 24.87
C GLU A 478 -2.05 9.92 23.48
N TRP A 479 -2.08 11.08 22.82
CA TRP A 479 -1.44 11.27 21.52
C TRP A 479 0.08 11.23 21.58
N ALA A 480 0.72 11.82 22.60
CA ALA A 480 2.17 11.79 22.75
C ALA A 480 2.69 10.34 22.89
N ILE A 481 1.96 9.50 23.62
CA ILE A 481 2.25 8.07 23.76
C ILE A 481 2.13 7.37 22.40
N GLY A 482 1.00 7.51 21.72
CA GLY A 482 0.80 6.86 20.41
C GLY A 482 1.84 7.30 19.38
N MET A 483 2.10 8.60 19.26
CA MET A 483 3.11 9.12 18.34
C MET A 483 4.52 8.63 18.66
N LEU A 484 4.89 8.53 19.94
CA LEU A 484 6.18 7.96 20.35
C LEU A 484 6.29 6.47 19.96
N ALA A 485 5.25 5.67 20.20
CA ALA A 485 5.20 4.26 19.82
C ALA A 485 5.32 4.09 18.30
N SER A 486 4.61 4.92 17.53
CA SER A 486 4.68 4.94 16.07
C SER A 486 6.11 5.20 15.57
N SER A 487 6.87 6.10 16.20
CA SER A 487 8.29 6.31 15.83
C SER A 487 9.16 5.07 16.06
N PHE A 488 8.93 4.31 17.14
CA PHE A 488 9.65 3.04 17.36
C PHE A 488 9.21 1.96 16.37
N GLN A 489 7.92 1.89 16.06
CA GLN A 489 7.40 0.92 15.10
C GLN A 489 7.98 1.19 13.70
N ILE A 490 7.99 2.43 13.24
CA ILE A 490 8.62 2.82 11.97
C ILE A 490 10.12 2.49 11.98
N ALA A 491 10.83 2.78 13.06
CA ALA A 491 12.26 2.48 13.17
C ALA A 491 12.57 0.97 13.18
N ARG A 492 11.62 0.13 13.59
CA ARG A 492 11.70 -1.34 13.51
C ARG A 492 11.39 -1.84 12.11
N ASP A 493 10.30 -1.34 11.54
CA ASP A 493 9.69 -1.91 10.34
C ASP A 493 10.39 -1.43 9.05
N GLN A 494 11.10 -0.29 9.10
CA GLN A 494 11.78 0.30 7.95
C GLN A 494 13.31 0.11 8.00
N PRO A 495 13.96 -0.23 6.87
CA PRO A 495 15.39 -0.47 6.84
C PRO A 495 16.19 0.82 7.06
N PRO A 496 17.39 0.75 7.68
CA PRO A 496 18.26 1.91 7.81
C PRO A 496 18.60 2.52 6.44
N GLY A 497 18.31 3.80 6.27
CA GLY A 497 18.50 4.52 5.00
C GLY A 497 17.21 4.81 4.24
N ASP A 498 16.09 4.25 4.69
CA ASP A 498 14.75 4.61 4.23
C ASP A 498 14.34 6.03 4.72
N PRO A 499 13.64 6.84 3.90
CA PRO A 499 13.11 8.13 4.31
C PRO A 499 12.27 8.11 5.60
N TYR A 500 11.40 7.12 5.79
CA TYR A 500 10.57 6.98 7.00
C TYR A 500 11.43 6.62 8.22
N TYR A 501 12.45 5.77 8.05
CA TYR A 501 13.43 5.50 9.11
C TYR A 501 14.13 6.80 9.54
N TYR A 502 14.58 7.63 8.59
CA TYR A 502 15.20 8.92 8.91
C TYR A 502 14.26 9.87 9.68
N ALA A 503 12.98 9.92 9.32
CA ALA A 503 11.97 10.72 9.99
C ALA A 503 11.73 10.28 11.44
N ALA A 504 11.63 8.97 11.67
CA ALA A 504 11.50 8.39 13.01
C ALA A 504 12.74 8.70 13.87
N ILE A 505 13.94 8.52 13.33
CA ILE A 505 15.19 8.79 14.06
C ILE A 505 15.36 10.26 14.40
N TYR A 506 15.01 11.19 13.49
CA TYR A 506 15.05 12.61 13.77
C TYR A 506 14.20 12.96 15.00
N THR A 507 12.95 12.48 15.00
CA THR A 507 12.02 12.68 16.12
C THR A 507 12.56 12.09 17.43
N LEU A 508 13.06 10.85 17.40
CA LEU A 508 13.60 10.19 18.60
C LEU A 508 14.86 10.90 19.13
N ASN A 509 15.76 11.35 18.25
CA ASN A 509 16.98 12.03 18.68
C ASN A 509 16.68 13.25 19.55
N ASP A 510 15.84 14.17 19.08
CA ASP A 510 15.54 15.41 19.82
C ASP A 510 14.83 15.11 21.16
N LEU A 511 13.94 14.11 21.20
CA LEU A 511 13.24 13.69 22.42
C LEU A 511 14.17 13.10 23.49
N PHE A 512 15.16 12.29 23.10
CA PHE A 512 16.12 11.69 24.04
C PHE A 512 17.29 12.62 24.41
N GLU A 513 17.67 13.54 23.51
CA GLU A 513 18.72 14.53 23.79
C GLU A 513 18.24 15.60 24.78
N SER A 514 17.00 16.06 24.62
CA SER A 514 16.35 17.03 25.53
C SER A 514 16.01 16.45 26.90
N GLY A 515 15.88 15.13 27.02
CA GLY A 515 15.44 14.46 28.24
C GLY A 515 13.91 14.42 28.42
N ALA A 516 13.13 14.86 27.43
CA ALA A 516 11.68 14.70 27.42
C ALA A 516 11.26 13.23 27.49
N VAL A 517 12.04 12.35 26.85
CA VAL A 517 11.88 10.89 26.90
C VAL A 517 13.15 10.25 27.45
N VAL A 518 12.99 9.29 28.36
CA VAL A 518 14.10 8.53 28.95
C VAL A 518 13.80 7.03 28.96
N MET A 519 14.86 6.23 29.09
CA MET A 519 14.72 4.80 29.39
C MET A 519 14.28 4.60 30.85
N ASN A 520 13.39 3.63 31.06
CA ASN A 520 12.99 3.12 32.35
C ASN A 520 12.95 1.58 32.28
N GLY A 521 14.05 0.93 32.71
CA GLY A 521 14.23 -0.50 32.51
C GLY A 521 14.28 -0.85 31.03
N ASN A 522 13.37 -1.74 30.60
CA ASN A 522 13.23 -2.18 29.20
C ASN A 522 12.18 -1.40 28.40
N GLN A 523 11.63 -0.33 28.98
CA GLN A 523 10.61 0.52 28.39
C GLN A 523 11.08 1.98 28.36
N VAL A 524 10.30 2.85 27.72
CA VAL A 524 10.52 4.29 27.72
C VAL A 524 9.44 5.03 28.50
N CYS A 525 9.80 6.20 29.01
CA CYS A 525 8.91 7.06 29.78
C CYS A 525 9.01 8.49 29.25
N ILE A 526 7.86 9.10 29.01
CA ILE A 526 7.73 10.53 28.79
C ILE A 526 7.73 11.18 30.17
N LYS A 527 8.75 11.98 30.47
CA LYS A 527 8.93 12.60 31.79
C LYS A 527 8.05 13.81 32.00
N ASP A 528 7.83 14.56 30.93
CA ASP A 528 7.06 15.79 30.92
C ASP A 528 6.43 15.92 29.53
N PHE A 529 5.09 15.89 29.48
CA PHE A 529 4.33 15.97 28.23
C PHE A 529 4.36 17.38 27.62
N ASP A 530 4.49 18.44 28.42
CA ASP A 530 4.63 19.79 27.89
C ASP A 530 6.01 19.96 27.25
N LEU A 531 7.07 19.50 27.94
CA LEU A 531 8.41 19.47 27.35
C LEU A 531 8.47 18.62 26.07
N TYR A 532 7.75 17.49 26.02
CA TYR A 532 7.64 16.66 24.81
C TYR A 532 7.17 17.49 23.60
N TYR A 533 6.07 18.24 23.75
CA TYR A 533 5.54 19.06 22.65
C TYR A 533 6.41 20.29 22.35
N GLU A 534 7.04 20.90 23.35
CA GLU A 534 8.00 21.99 23.14
C GLU A 534 9.21 21.55 22.31
N VAL A 535 9.74 20.36 22.58
CA VAL A 535 10.87 19.77 21.84
C VAL A 535 10.46 19.52 20.38
N LEU A 536 9.29 18.92 20.16
CA LEU A 536 8.77 18.69 18.80
C LEU A 536 8.55 20.00 18.04
N LYS A 537 8.03 21.04 18.71
CA LYS A 537 7.87 22.37 18.11
C LYS A 537 9.20 22.95 17.68
N LYS A 538 10.21 22.94 18.56
CA LYS A 538 11.55 23.44 18.25
C LYS A 538 12.19 22.66 17.09
N ALA A 539 12.03 21.34 17.07
CA ALA A 539 12.51 20.48 15.99
C ALA A 539 11.81 20.79 14.65
N ALA A 540 10.51 21.08 14.67
CA ALA A 540 9.76 21.51 13.50
C ALA A 540 10.21 22.89 13.00
N GLU A 541 10.43 23.86 13.90
CA GLU A 541 10.92 25.20 13.56
C GLU A 541 12.33 25.16 12.93
N GLU A 542 13.24 24.34 13.48
CA GLU A 542 14.57 24.11 12.89
C GLU A 542 14.46 23.56 11.46
N LEU A 543 13.63 22.54 11.28
CA LEU A 543 13.43 21.89 9.98
C LEU A 543 12.83 22.86 8.95
N LEU A 544 11.79 23.62 9.32
CA LEU A 544 11.19 24.64 8.47
C LEU A 544 12.19 25.76 8.14
N GLY A 545 13.13 26.04 9.04
CA GLY A 545 14.28 26.92 8.80
C GLY A 545 15.15 26.47 7.61
N LEU A 546 15.26 25.17 7.35
CA LEU A 546 15.99 24.66 6.17
C LEU A 546 15.29 25.05 4.86
N TYR A 547 13.96 24.90 4.81
CA TYR A 547 13.14 25.26 3.66
C TYR A 547 13.23 26.77 3.41
N ARG A 548 13.17 27.59 4.45
CA ARG A 548 13.28 29.07 4.36
C ARG A 548 14.68 29.57 4.00
N ASN A 549 15.73 28.77 4.20
CA ASN A 549 17.11 29.18 3.95
C ASN A 549 17.49 29.06 2.47
N GLU A 550 17.46 30.17 1.72
CA GLU A 550 17.83 30.21 0.30
C GLU A 550 19.24 29.67 -0.02
N LYS A 551 20.17 29.75 0.94
CA LYS A 551 21.55 29.24 0.80
C LYS A 551 21.66 27.73 1.02
N MET A 552 20.56 27.04 1.30
CA MET A 552 20.53 25.58 1.38
C MET A 552 20.79 24.98 0.00
N THR A 553 21.66 23.98 -0.05
CA THR A 553 22.07 23.27 -1.26
C THR A 553 21.98 21.79 -1.01
N GLU A 554 21.98 20.97 -2.05
CA GLU A 554 22.00 19.50 -1.94
C GLU A 554 23.11 18.99 -1.01
N LYS A 555 24.31 19.56 -1.09
CA LYS A 555 25.42 19.19 -0.20
C LYS A 555 25.10 19.50 1.26
N LYS A 556 24.53 20.67 1.55
CA LYS A 556 24.16 21.07 2.93
C LYS A 556 22.99 20.26 3.46
N ALA A 557 21.99 19.97 2.63
CA ALA A 557 20.87 19.08 2.96
C ALA A 557 21.37 17.68 3.34
N ASN A 558 22.26 17.09 2.53
CA ASN A 558 22.90 15.81 2.84
C ASN A 558 23.71 15.85 4.15
N THR A 559 24.44 16.93 4.41
CA THR A 559 25.16 17.10 5.68
C THR A 559 24.19 17.17 6.86
N TRP A 560 23.09 17.91 6.73
CA TRP A 560 22.05 17.99 7.76
C TRP A 560 21.43 16.62 8.06
N ILE A 561 21.04 15.86 7.02
CA ILE A 561 20.52 14.49 7.17
C ILE A 561 21.52 13.59 7.92
N LYS A 562 22.81 13.65 7.55
CA LYS A 562 23.86 12.84 8.20
C LYS A 562 24.05 13.19 9.68
N ILE A 563 23.83 14.45 10.06
CA ILE A 563 24.01 14.92 11.44
C ILE A 563 22.76 14.64 12.29
N ARG A 564 21.57 14.99 11.78
CA ARG A 564 20.34 15.04 12.58
C ARG A 564 19.49 13.77 12.46
N CYS A 565 19.55 13.06 11.34
CA CYS A 565 18.71 11.87 11.09
C CYS A 565 19.44 10.54 11.33
N ARG A 566 20.65 10.54 11.91
CA ARG A 566 21.33 9.30 12.32
C ARG A 566 21.11 9.06 13.81
N PRO A 567 20.89 7.81 14.25
CA PRO A 567 20.58 7.56 15.65
C PRO A 567 21.79 7.92 16.51
N THR A 568 21.56 8.72 17.55
CA THR A 568 22.56 9.06 18.57
C THR A 568 22.94 7.83 19.37
N GLU A 569 23.98 7.91 20.22
CA GLU A 569 24.35 6.78 21.08
C GLU A 569 23.18 6.38 22.01
N LYS A 570 22.45 7.36 22.54
CA LYS A 570 21.25 7.13 23.36
C LYS A 570 20.19 6.37 22.56
N VAL A 571 19.81 6.88 21.40
CA VAL A 571 18.77 6.23 20.56
C VAL A 571 19.21 4.85 20.10
N ARG A 572 20.48 4.63 19.73
CA ARG A 572 20.98 3.28 19.40
C ARG A 572 20.85 2.29 20.56
N LYS A 573 21.11 2.73 21.80
CA LYS A 573 20.94 1.88 22.99
C LYS A 573 19.46 1.56 23.21
N VAL A 574 18.58 2.56 23.08
CA VAL A 574 17.13 2.40 23.20
C VAL A 574 16.60 1.40 22.17
N LEU A 575 16.94 1.59 20.89
CA LEU A 575 16.45 0.73 19.81
C LEU A 575 16.86 -0.73 20.04
N LYS A 576 18.09 -1.00 20.52
CA LYS A 576 18.53 -2.36 20.85
C LYS A 576 17.78 -3.05 22.00
N ILE A 577 17.10 -2.27 22.85
CA ILE A 577 16.36 -2.79 24.00
C ILE A 577 14.88 -2.97 23.65
N ILE A 578 14.33 -2.04 22.86
CA ILE A 578 12.91 -1.99 22.50
C ILE A 578 12.57 -2.90 21.31
N ILE A 579 13.51 -2.98 20.35
CA ILE A 579 13.39 -3.67 19.05
C ILE A 579 14.44 -4.77 18.99
#